data_AF-D5WWP5-F1
#
_entry.id   AF-D5WWP5-F1
#
_cell.length_a   1.000
_cell.length_b   1.000
_cell.length_c   1.000
_cell.angle_alpha   90.00
_cell.angle_beta   90.00
_cell.angle_gamma   90.00
#
_symmetry.space_group_name_H-M   'P 1'
#
loop_
_entity.id
_entity.type
_entity.pdbx_description
1 polymer ?
#
loop_
_entity_poly.entity_id
_entity_poly.type
_entity_poly.pdbx_seq_one_letter_code
_entity_poly.pdbx_strand_id
1 'polypeptide(L)'
;MTTGFQLVHKWIERNRGLGKTDEEMMKVQFVYEGTLYRLRKTDNGEIAVDAEPGTVIIFRDERELEDELTCRICGARYTNKIDTIRCCMNGDE
;
A
#
# COMPACT_ATOMS: atom_id res chain seq x y z
N MET A 1 16.03 0.51 -6.56
CA MET A 1 15.28 -0.03 -5.41
C MET A 1 14.03 0.80 -5.23
N THR A 2 12.86 0.17 -5.20
CA THR A 2 11.59 0.84 -4.94
C THR A 2 11.50 1.20 -3.46
N THR A 3 11.20 2.45 -3.13
CA THR A 3 11.02 2.92 -1.76
C THR A 3 9.58 2.74 -1.29
N GLY A 4 9.35 2.69 0.02
CA GLY A 4 7.99 2.66 0.59
C GLY A 4 7.13 3.83 0.10
N PHE A 5 7.70 5.03 -0.01
CA PHE A 5 7.03 6.19 -0.60
C PHE A 5 6.53 5.92 -2.03
N GLN A 6 7.38 5.37 -2.89
CA GLN A 6 7.00 5.05 -4.28
C GLN A 6 5.85 4.03 -4.34
N LEU A 7 5.87 3.03 -3.46
CA LEU A 7 4.79 2.04 -3.38
C LEU A 7 3.47 2.67 -2.94
N VAL A 8 3.50 3.55 -1.93
CA VAL A 8 2.31 4.28 -1.47
C VAL A 8 1.75 5.17 -2.58
N HIS A 9 2.61 5.91 -3.31
CA HIS A 9 2.17 6.73 -4.43
C HIS A 9 1.52 5.91 -5.56
N LYS A 10 2.15 4.79 -5.97
CA LYS A 10 1.55 3.86 -6.96
C LYS A 10 0.18 3.36 -6.50
N TRP A 11 0.02 3.05 -5.21
CA TRP A 11 -1.26 2.63 -4.64
C TRP A 11 -2.32 3.74 -4.72
N ILE A 12 -1.96 5.00 -4.38
CA ILE A 12 -2.87 6.15 -4.44
C ILE A 12 -3.37 6.36 -5.88
N GLU A 13 -2.46 6.41 -6.86
CA GLU A 13 -2.78 6.65 -8.26
C GLU A 13 -3.77 5.61 -8.79
N ARG A 14 -3.52 4.34 -8.52
CA ARG A 14 -4.44 3.27 -8.89
C ARG A 14 -5.82 3.46 -8.26
N ASN A 15 -5.87 3.68 -6.94
CA ASN A 15 -7.16 3.72 -6.22
C ASN A 15 -7.99 4.95 -6.63
N ARG A 16 -7.34 6.06 -6.99
CA ARG A 16 -7.99 7.18 -7.67
C ARG A 16 -8.55 6.77 -9.03
N GLY A 17 -7.77 6.03 -9.84
CA GLY A 17 -8.25 5.48 -11.11
C GLY A 17 -9.45 4.52 -10.96
N LEU A 18 -9.59 3.89 -9.80
CA LEU A 18 -10.74 3.05 -9.44
C LEU A 18 -11.91 3.84 -8.81
N GLY A 19 -11.80 5.17 -8.71
CA GLY A 19 -12.86 6.03 -8.19
C GLY A 19 -12.94 6.11 -6.66
N LYS A 20 -11.93 5.62 -5.91
CA LYS A 20 -11.91 5.81 -4.45
C LYS A 20 -11.72 7.28 -4.10
N THR A 21 -12.50 7.73 -3.12
CA THR A 21 -12.41 9.07 -2.57
C THR A 21 -11.17 9.24 -1.70
N ASP A 22 -10.69 10.48 -1.56
CA ASP A 22 -9.59 10.79 -0.63
C ASP A 22 -9.92 10.34 0.80
N GLU A 23 -11.16 10.49 1.27
CA GLU A 23 -11.58 10.04 2.60
C GLU A 23 -11.45 8.53 2.81
N GLU A 24 -11.74 7.73 1.78
CA GLU A 24 -11.56 6.27 1.84
C GLU A 24 -10.08 5.89 1.85
N MET A 25 -9.27 6.55 1.01
CA MET A 25 -7.84 6.30 0.94
C MET A 25 -7.13 6.68 2.25
N MET A 26 -7.54 7.77 2.89
CA MET A 26 -6.97 8.27 4.14
C MET A 26 -7.16 7.33 5.34
N LYS A 27 -8.05 6.33 5.25
CA LYS A 27 -8.24 5.29 6.27
C LYS A 27 -7.18 4.18 6.19
N VAL A 28 -6.35 4.18 5.15
CA VAL A 28 -5.36 3.13 4.91
C VAL A 28 -4.00 3.53 5.47
N GLN A 29 -3.32 2.57 6.09
CA GLN A 29 -1.95 2.69 6.57
C GLN A 29 -1.06 1.67 5.86
N PHE A 30 0.19 2.02 5.61
CA PHE A 30 1.12 1.18 4.87
C PHE A 30 2.36 0.91 5.70
N VAL A 31 2.92 -0.29 5.59
CA VAL A 31 4.14 -0.67 6.31
C VAL A 31 5.16 -1.18 5.29
N TYR A 32 6.37 -0.63 5.34
CA TYR A 32 7.51 -1.08 4.54
C TYR A 32 8.81 -0.91 5.32
N GLU A 33 9.62 -1.97 5.41
CA GLU A 33 10.92 -1.98 6.11
C GLU A 33 10.90 -1.37 7.54
N GLY A 34 9.84 -1.64 8.32
CA GLY A 34 9.69 -1.10 9.68
C GLY A 34 9.28 0.38 9.72
N THR A 35 9.01 1.01 8.58
CA THR A 35 8.43 2.34 8.51
C THR A 35 6.93 2.24 8.28
N LEU A 36 6.17 2.96 9.11
CA LEU A 36 4.73 3.16 8.92
C LEU A 36 4.52 4.42 8.08
N TYR A 37 3.71 4.32 7.04
CA TYR A 37 3.32 5.43 6.18
C TYR A 37 1.84 5.72 6.35
N ARG A 38 1.49 7.00 6.49
CA ARG A 38 0.11 7.47 6.62
C ARG A 38 -0.17 8.55 5.58
N LEU A 39 -1.39 8.60 5.09
CA LEU A 39 -1.83 9.69 4.23
C LEU A 39 -2.28 10.86 5.09
N ARG A 40 -1.92 12.09 4.69
CA ARG A 40 -2.37 13.33 5.30
C ARG A 40 -2.90 14.27 4.23
N LYS A 41 -3.95 15.03 4.53
CA LYS A 41 -4.40 16.14 3.68
C LYS A 41 -3.62 17.40 4.04
N THR A 42 -3.04 18.05 3.03
CA THR A 42 -2.37 19.35 3.18
C THR A 42 -3.39 20.48 3.20
N ASP A 43 -2.96 21.68 3.60
CA ASP A 43 -3.81 22.87 3.64
C ASP A 43 -4.34 23.28 2.25
N ASN A 44 -3.61 22.89 1.20
CA ASN A 44 -4.00 23.10 -0.20
C ASN A 44 -4.97 22.03 -0.73
N GLY A 45 -5.35 21.06 0.12
CA GLY A 45 -6.26 19.97 -0.24
C GLY A 45 -5.60 18.78 -0.92
N GLU A 46 -4.28 18.80 -1.13
CA GLU A 46 -3.52 17.68 -1.73
C GLU A 46 -3.23 16.59 -0.70
N ILE A 47 -3.02 15.35 -1.18
CA ILE A 47 -2.56 14.23 -0.34
C ILE A 47 -1.04 14.27 -0.23
N ALA A 48 -0.54 14.32 1.00
CA ALA A 48 0.84 14.06 1.37
C ALA A 48 0.97 12.69 2.05
N VAL A 49 2.20 12.16 2.08
CA VAL A 49 2.52 10.91 2.76
C VAL A 49 3.50 11.24 3.89
N ASP A 50 3.12 10.89 5.12
CA ASP A 50 3.98 11.00 6.29
C ASP A 50 4.64 9.65 6.56
N ALA A 51 5.92 9.66 6.96
CA ALA A 51 6.68 8.46 7.30
C ALA A 51 7.08 8.48 8.79
N GLU A 52 6.71 7.43 9.50
CA GLU A 52 6.97 7.23 10.92
C GLU A 52 7.86 5.98 11.07
N PRO A 53 9.20 6.13 11.18
CA PRO A 53 10.10 5.00 11.38
C PRO A 53 9.93 4.41 12.79
N GLY A 54 10.02 3.09 12.91
CA GLY A 54 9.93 2.44 14.22
C GLY A 54 9.95 0.91 14.19
N THR A 55 9.61 0.29 15.30
CA THR A 55 9.35 -1.15 15.35
C THR A 55 7.87 -1.39 15.12
N VAL A 56 7.53 -2.09 14.03
CA VAL A 56 6.15 -2.41 13.67
C VAL A 56 5.86 -3.88 13.96
N ILE A 57 4.79 -4.16 14.70
CA ILE A 57 4.28 -5.50 14.97
C ILE A 57 2.91 -5.62 14.31
N ILE A 58 2.74 -6.61 13.42
CA ILE A 58 1.49 -6.85 12.68
C ILE A 58 0.89 -8.17 13.16
N PHE A 59 -0.29 -8.11 13.77
CA PHE A 59 -1.14 -9.28 14.00
C PHE A 59 -2.14 -9.38 12.84
N ARG A 60 -2.27 -10.56 12.23
CA ARG A 60 -3.21 -10.80 11.13
C ARG A 60 -4.30 -11.76 11.58
N ASP A 61 -5.52 -11.51 11.16
CA ASP A 61 -6.60 -12.49 11.28
C ASP A 61 -6.38 -13.59 10.25
N GLU A 62 -6.52 -14.85 10.66
CA GLU A 62 -6.38 -16.01 9.78
C GLU A 62 -7.35 -15.95 8.59
N ARG A 63 -8.52 -15.34 8.78
CA ARG A 63 -9.55 -15.14 7.75
C ARG A 63 -9.13 -14.16 6.66
N GLU A 64 -8.10 -13.36 6.89
CA GLU A 64 -7.60 -12.36 5.92
C GLU A 64 -6.42 -12.89 5.08
N LEU A 65 -6.00 -14.15 5.28
CA LEU A 65 -4.89 -14.77 4.57
C LEU A 65 -5.21 -15.11 3.10
N GLU A 66 -6.48 -15.25 2.72
CA GLU A 66 -6.87 -15.54 1.33
C GLU A 66 -6.47 -14.42 0.36
N ASP A 67 -6.31 -13.20 0.89
CA ASP A 67 -6.00 -12.00 0.13
C ASP A 67 -4.47 -11.77 -0.01
N GLU A 68 -3.66 -12.78 0.33
CA GLU A 68 -2.20 -12.77 0.15
C GLU A 68 -1.74 -13.10 -1.27
N LEU A 69 -2.64 -13.59 -2.12
CA LEU A 69 -2.36 -13.91 -3.52
C LEU A 69 -2.65 -12.75 -4.48
N THR A 70 -3.23 -11.67 -3.99
CA THR A 70 -3.58 -10.48 -4.77
C THR A 70 -2.54 -9.38 -4.56
N CYS A 71 -1.96 -8.85 -5.63
CA CYS A 71 -1.03 -7.74 -5.55
C CYS A 71 -1.76 -6.49 -5.03
N ARG A 72 -1.25 -5.91 -3.94
CA ARG A 72 -1.86 -4.73 -3.32
C ARG A 72 -1.68 -3.46 -4.15
N ILE A 73 -0.68 -3.45 -5.05
CA ILE A 73 -0.39 -2.32 -5.93
C ILE A 73 -1.16 -2.40 -7.23
N CYS A 74 -1.22 -3.56 -7.91
CA CYS A 74 -1.83 -3.69 -9.23
C CYS A 74 -3.08 -4.60 -9.28
N GLY A 75 -3.51 -5.16 -8.14
CA GLY A 75 -4.69 -6.01 -8.03
C GLY A 75 -4.65 -7.32 -8.81
N ALA A 76 -3.54 -7.66 -9.46
CA ALA A 76 -3.39 -8.93 -10.16
C ALA A 76 -3.38 -10.09 -9.15
N ARG A 77 -4.02 -11.20 -9.51
CA ARG A 77 -4.08 -12.42 -8.70
C ARG A 77 -3.02 -13.41 -9.18
N TYR A 78 -2.28 -13.98 -8.25
CA TYR A 78 -1.24 -14.96 -8.49
C TYR A 78 -1.59 -16.31 -7.87
N THR A 79 -0.84 -17.35 -8.22
CA THR A 79 -1.01 -18.70 -7.66
C THR A 79 -0.11 -18.94 -6.45
N ASN A 80 0.87 -18.08 -6.22
CA ASN A 80 1.80 -18.18 -5.11
C ASN A 80 2.18 -16.80 -4.55
N LYS A 81 2.52 -16.79 -3.27
CA LYS A 81 2.84 -15.58 -2.50
C LYS A 81 4.12 -14.88 -2.94
N ILE A 82 5.10 -15.63 -3.44
CA ILE A 82 6.39 -15.08 -3.88
C ILE A 82 6.17 -14.14 -5.07
N ASP A 83 5.39 -14.56 -6.05
CA ASP A 83 5.11 -13.76 -7.23
C ASP A 83 4.21 -12.57 -6.91
N THR A 84 3.24 -12.73 -5.99
CA THR A 84 2.47 -11.59 -5.47
C THR A 84 3.37 -10.54 -4.82
N ILE A 85 4.31 -10.95 -3.96
CA ILE A 85 5.24 -10.04 -3.28
C ILE A 85 6.15 -9.35 -4.31
N ARG A 86 6.71 -10.09 -5.27
CA ARG A 86 7.54 -9.53 -6.34
C ARG A 86 6.80 -8.45 -7.12
N CYS A 87 5.56 -8.74 -7.52
CA CYS A 87 4.73 -7.75 -8.20
C CYS A 87 4.43 -6.54 -7.30
N CYS A 88 4.12 -6.75 -6.02
CA CYS A 88 3.92 -5.66 -5.07
C CYS A 88 5.14 -4.75 -4.91
N MET A 89 6.36 -5.30 -4.99
CA MET A 89 7.60 -4.55 -4.76
C MET A 89 8.11 -3.84 -6.01
N ASN A 90 7.96 -4.48 -7.17
CA ASN A 90 8.50 -3.96 -8.41
C ASN A 90 7.44 -3.14 -9.15
N GLY A 91 6.15 -3.46 -8.96
CA GLY A 91 5.05 -2.93 -9.75
C GLY A 91 5.42 -3.07 -11.21
N ASP A 92 5.51 -4.33 -11.67
CA ASP A 92 6.10 -4.66 -12.96
C ASP A 92 5.53 -3.76 -14.07
N GLU A 93 6.48 -3.33 -14.90
CA GLU A 93 6.47 -2.36 -15.99
C GLU A 93 5.29 -2.45 -16.96
#